data_AF-C0HF75-F1
#
_entry.id   AF-C0HF75-F1
#
_cell.length_a   1.000
_cell.length_b   1.000
_cell.length_c   1.000
_cell.angle_alpha   90.00
_cell.angle_beta   90.00
_cell.angle_gamma   90.00
#
_symmetry.space_group_name_H-M   'P 1'
#
loop_
_entity.id
_entity.type
_entity.pdbx_description
1 polymer ?
#
loop_
_entity_poly.entity_id
_entity_poly.type
_entity_poly.pdbx_seq_one_letter_code
_entity_poly.pdbx_strand_id
1 'polypeptide(L)'
;MPRIGGLRSGDTGLADENEEAIPEFSSASCQRFNILCSGGKDGCVCFSVFGIFPVGKINITKIPINVGSSRKSYQLQDASVSKVSLSRNLQKFVILCFGKLVDTDNLSDSCENSGLHCLYLDTSIFFNRKNELHQVSQQASSIQDMVEVVRASVSLISKQWSNAMSLFHEKFSALPNLISTHGVESSSEDEFLSLLFGTRTSPALHHFLASSLGEAGLKRIAKAVDSAGRDIRGIITEHLQPAVEIISFRLAELRGLSRWRSRFQTIGLDGNLIDGVTESIGMLVVQVERFSRVAATVVYLFQNFFAWVLKSVRILLNEPTDQVPAANRSPL
;
A
#
# COMPACT_ATOMS: atom_id res chain seq x y z
N MET A 1 -20.69 15.16 -20.92
CA MET A 1 -21.48 15.90 -19.93
C MET A 1 -22.51 14.95 -19.31
N PRO A 2 -22.40 14.56 -18.04
CA PRO A 2 -23.42 13.77 -17.38
C PRO A 2 -24.46 14.69 -16.72
N ARG A 3 -25.73 14.32 -16.88
CA ARG A 3 -26.92 15.01 -16.37
C ARG A 3 -27.13 14.67 -14.90
N ILE A 4 -27.47 15.69 -14.12
CA ILE A 4 -27.89 15.59 -12.71
C ILE A 4 -29.36 15.14 -12.70
N GLY A 5 -29.65 13.99 -12.08
CA GLY A 5 -31.01 13.50 -11.85
C GLY A 5 -31.53 13.97 -10.49
N GLY A 6 -32.56 14.81 -10.51
CA GLY A 6 -33.24 15.35 -9.33
C GLY A 6 -34.39 14.48 -8.83
N LEU A 7 -34.68 14.67 -7.54
CA LEU A 7 -35.94 14.56 -6.78
C LEU A 7 -37.11 13.72 -7.35
N ARG A 8 -37.54 12.77 -6.50
CA ARG A 8 -38.72 11.89 -6.57
C ARG A 8 -40.05 12.62 -6.81
N SER A 9 -40.97 11.93 -7.49
CA SER A 9 -42.42 12.00 -7.24
C SER A 9 -43.14 10.73 -7.75
N GLY A 10 -43.98 10.12 -6.89
CA GLY A 10 -45.24 9.45 -7.24
C GLY A 10 -45.24 8.08 -7.95
N ASP A 11 -45.50 7.04 -7.17
CA ASP A 11 -46.39 5.87 -7.39
C ASP A 11 -46.69 5.34 -8.82
N THR A 12 -46.36 4.05 -9.06
CA THR A 12 -47.30 2.92 -9.35
C THR A 12 -46.61 1.80 -10.15
N GLY A 13 -46.83 0.55 -9.73
CA GLY A 13 -47.02 -0.58 -10.65
C GLY A 13 -45.80 -1.40 -11.10
N LEU A 14 -45.65 -2.57 -10.46
CA LEU A 14 -45.34 -3.90 -11.01
C LEU A 14 -44.03 -4.18 -11.79
N ALA A 15 -43.42 -5.27 -11.32
CA ALA A 15 -42.56 -6.26 -11.98
C ALA A 15 -41.03 -6.01 -11.98
N ASP A 16 -40.37 -6.90 -11.23
CA ASP A 16 -39.03 -7.46 -11.37
C ASP A 16 -38.05 -6.75 -12.29
N GLU A 17 -36.93 -6.25 -11.73
CA GLU A 17 -35.60 -6.73 -12.09
C GLU A 17 -34.68 -6.64 -10.85
N ASN A 18 -33.85 -7.66 -10.67
CA ASN A 18 -32.81 -7.73 -9.64
C ASN A 18 -31.89 -6.50 -9.71
N GLU A 19 -32.16 -5.48 -8.89
CA GLU A 19 -31.11 -4.57 -8.46
C GLU A 19 -30.28 -5.31 -7.40
N GLU A 20 -29.21 -5.98 -7.85
CA GLU A 20 -28.06 -6.23 -7.00
C GLU A 20 -27.57 -4.87 -6.49
N ALA A 21 -28.11 -4.48 -5.34
CA ALA A 21 -27.63 -3.34 -4.58
C ALA A 21 -26.13 -3.52 -4.43
N ILE A 22 -25.36 -2.58 -5.01
CA ILE A 22 -23.93 -2.44 -4.80
C ILE A 22 -23.71 -2.60 -3.29
N PRO A 23 -22.98 -3.63 -2.83
CA PRO A 23 -22.76 -3.77 -1.40
C PRO A 23 -22.02 -2.52 -0.96
N GLU A 24 -22.68 -1.72 -0.13
CA GLU A 24 -22.03 -0.64 0.60
C GLU A 24 -20.81 -1.28 1.28
N PHE A 25 -19.60 -0.94 0.79
CA PHE A 25 -18.32 -1.25 1.41
C PHE A 25 -18.15 -0.46 2.72
N SER A 26 -19.20 -0.40 3.54
CA SER A 26 -19.17 0.04 4.90
C SER A 26 -18.89 -1.20 5.73
N SER A 27 -17.67 -1.30 6.25
CA SER A 27 -17.38 -2.26 7.31
C SER A 27 -18.48 -2.17 8.36
N ALA A 28 -19.17 -3.29 8.64
CA ALA A 28 -20.33 -3.32 9.53
C ALA A 28 -20.03 -2.74 10.95
N SER A 29 -18.75 -2.62 11.30
CA SER A 29 -18.24 -1.98 12.52
C SER A 29 -18.49 -0.47 12.64
N CYS A 30 -18.75 0.23 11.54
CA CYS A 30 -18.83 1.69 11.50
C CYS A 30 -20.25 2.26 11.59
N GLN A 31 -21.29 1.43 11.74
CA GLN A 31 -22.68 1.93 11.82
C GLN A 31 -22.99 2.73 13.10
N ARG A 32 -22.24 2.49 14.18
CA ARG A 32 -22.41 3.18 15.48
C ARG A 32 -21.13 3.88 15.88
N PHE A 33 -21.20 5.18 16.13
CA PHE A 33 -20.06 5.97 16.58
C PHE A 33 -19.61 5.56 17.97
N ASN A 34 -18.39 5.01 18.05
CA ASN A 34 -17.78 4.46 19.25
C ASN A 34 -16.37 5.05 19.41
N ILE A 35 -15.95 5.32 20.65
CA ILE A 35 -14.60 5.79 20.96
C ILE A 35 -13.94 4.77 21.90
N LEU A 36 -12.76 4.29 21.50
CA LEU A 36 -11.84 3.56 22.35
C LEU A 36 -10.99 4.57 23.11
N CYS A 37 -11.00 4.47 24.44
CA CYS A 37 -10.10 5.22 25.32
C CYS A 37 -9.04 4.30 25.88
N SER A 38 -7.77 4.65 25.76
CA SER A 38 -6.65 3.92 26.36
C SER A 38 -5.81 4.84 27.23
N GLY A 39 -5.26 4.29 28.31
CA GLY A 39 -4.40 5.02 29.26
C GLY A 39 -3.06 4.31 29.43
N GLY A 40 -1.98 5.07 29.42
CA GLY A 40 -0.62 4.59 29.56
C GLY A 40 -0.02 4.83 30.95
N LYS A 41 1.11 4.16 31.21
CA LYS A 41 1.95 4.37 32.41
C LYS A 41 2.68 5.71 32.39
N ASP A 42 2.72 6.36 31.23
CA ASP A 42 3.33 7.68 30.98
C ASP A 42 2.38 8.85 31.26
N GLY A 43 1.18 8.56 31.81
CA GLY A 43 0.15 9.57 32.05
C GLY A 43 -0.58 10.02 30.79
N CYS A 44 -0.32 9.40 29.63
CA CYS A 44 -1.04 9.71 28.41
C CYS A 44 -2.35 8.94 28.31
N VAL A 45 -3.39 9.62 27.88
CA VAL A 45 -4.66 9.04 27.47
C VAL A 45 -4.88 9.30 25.99
N CYS A 46 -5.20 8.26 25.24
CA CYS A 46 -5.49 8.34 23.81
C CYS A 46 -6.96 8.02 23.54
N PHE A 47 -7.52 8.70 22.54
CA PHE A 47 -8.89 8.49 22.05
C PHE A 47 -8.81 8.06 20.59
N SER A 48 -9.48 6.96 20.25
CA SER A 48 -9.55 6.46 18.87
C SER A 48 -10.99 6.14 18.49
N VAL A 49 -11.49 6.74 17.42
CA VAL A 49 -12.81 6.42 16.87
C VAL A 49 -12.73 5.06 16.17
N PHE A 50 -13.73 4.21 16.44
CA PHE A 50 -13.78 2.80 15.99
C PHE A 50 -12.59 1.94 16.45
N GLY A 51 -11.74 2.44 17.34
CA GLY A 51 -10.49 1.79 17.74
C GLY A 51 -9.37 1.82 16.70
N ILE A 52 -9.59 2.49 15.55
CA ILE A 52 -8.66 2.51 14.41
C ILE A 52 -8.11 3.92 14.20
N PHE A 53 -8.99 4.94 14.22
CA PHE A 53 -8.61 6.30 13.87
C PHE A 53 -8.33 7.15 15.13
N PRO A 54 -7.07 7.55 15.40
CA PRO A 54 -6.74 8.36 16.57
C PRO A 54 -7.28 9.78 16.42
N VAL A 55 -8.09 10.24 17.38
CA VAL A 55 -8.73 11.56 17.36
C VAL A 55 -8.21 12.52 18.42
N GLY A 56 -7.44 12.03 19.40
CA GLY A 56 -6.89 12.91 20.42
C GLY A 56 -5.96 12.20 21.39
N LYS A 57 -5.07 12.98 21.98
CA LYS A 57 -4.17 12.55 23.04
C LYS A 57 -4.14 13.62 24.13
N ILE A 58 -4.36 13.20 25.36
CA ILE A 58 -4.30 14.06 26.54
C ILE A 58 -3.14 13.56 27.40
N ASN A 59 -2.31 14.47 27.90
CA ASN A 59 -1.30 14.13 28.89
C ASN A 59 -1.71 14.73 30.23
N ILE A 60 -2.07 13.87 31.19
CA ILE A 60 -2.57 14.30 32.50
C ILE A 60 -1.52 15.04 33.33
N THR A 61 -0.23 14.82 33.07
CA THR A 61 0.84 15.54 33.78
C THR A 61 0.92 17.00 33.36
N LYS A 62 0.33 17.37 32.22
CA LYS A 62 0.33 18.75 31.69
C LYS A 62 -0.95 19.51 32.01
N ILE A 63 -1.93 18.86 32.65
CA ILE A 63 -3.22 19.48 32.95
C ILE A 63 -3.12 20.13 34.34
N PRO A 64 -3.41 21.43 34.47
CA PRO A 64 -3.55 22.04 35.78
C PRO A 64 -4.81 21.50 36.47
N ILE A 65 -4.63 21.00 37.69
CA ILE A 65 -5.68 20.42 38.54
C ILE A 65 -6.07 21.46 39.58
N ASN A 66 -7.32 21.91 39.54
CA ASN A 66 -7.87 22.79 40.56
C ASN A 66 -8.61 21.95 41.61
N VAL A 67 -8.16 22.01 42.87
CA VAL A 67 -8.76 21.27 43.99
C VAL A 67 -9.60 22.24 44.85
N GLY A 68 -10.92 22.10 44.75
CA GLY A 68 -11.88 22.86 45.57
C GLY A 68 -11.97 24.36 45.24
N SER A 69 -12.40 25.17 46.23
CA SER A 69 -12.52 26.63 46.13
C SER A 69 -11.19 27.37 46.33
N SER A 70 -10.09 26.65 46.56
CA SER A 70 -8.77 27.26 46.68
C SER A 70 -8.26 27.70 45.30
N ARG A 71 -7.67 28.89 45.21
CA ARG A 71 -7.02 29.39 43.98
C ARG A 71 -5.73 28.63 43.61
N LYS A 72 -5.38 27.57 44.34
CA LYS A 72 -4.16 26.80 44.11
C LYS A 72 -4.31 25.89 42.91
N SER A 73 -3.34 26.00 42.01
CA SER A 73 -3.19 25.07 40.89
C SER A 73 -2.22 23.97 41.28
N TYR A 74 -2.56 22.73 40.91
CA TYR A 74 -1.69 21.58 41.13
C TYR A 74 -1.34 20.92 39.81
N GLN A 75 -0.18 20.28 39.77
CA GLN A 75 0.24 19.48 38.64
C GLN A 75 0.57 18.05 39.10
N LEU A 76 0.17 17.07 38.29
CA LEU A 76 0.42 15.67 38.58
C LEU A 76 1.78 15.25 38.00
N GLN A 77 2.71 14.82 38.86
CA GLN A 77 3.99 14.24 38.46
C GLN A 77 3.98 12.71 38.62
N ASP A 78 4.84 12.03 37.87
CA ASP A 78 4.97 10.57 37.84
C ASP A 78 3.62 9.84 37.66
N ALA A 79 2.76 10.42 36.81
CA ALA A 79 1.40 9.98 36.69
C ALA A 79 1.29 8.67 35.91
N SER A 80 0.57 7.69 36.46
CA SER A 80 0.23 6.44 35.78
C SER A 80 -1.28 6.22 35.77
N VAL A 81 -1.84 5.97 34.59
CA VAL A 81 -3.29 5.76 34.44
C VAL A 81 -3.63 4.32 34.86
N SER A 82 -4.53 4.18 35.82
CA SER A 82 -5.03 2.89 36.30
C SER A 82 -6.33 2.49 35.61
N LYS A 83 -7.27 3.45 35.47
CA LYS A 83 -8.57 3.19 34.85
C LYS A 83 -9.09 4.45 34.14
N VAL A 84 -9.80 4.24 33.05
CA VAL A 84 -10.50 5.30 32.30
C VAL A 84 -11.95 4.91 32.10
N SER A 85 -12.84 5.90 32.09
CA SER A 85 -14.25 5.70 31.79
C SER A 85 -14.82 6.91 31.05
N LEU A 86 -15.35 6.68 29.85
CA LEU A 86 -16.06 7.68 29.06
C LEU A 86 -17.57 7.48 29.22
N SER A 87 -18.30 8.57 29.43
CA SER A 87 -19.76 8.52 29.57
C SER A 87 -20.44 8.12 28.26
N ARG A 88 -21.65 7.54 28.37
CA ARG A 88 -22.44 7.13 27.19
C ARG A 88 -22.84 8.29 26.28
N ASN A 89 -22.97 9.49 26.85
CA ASN A 89 -23.22 10.73 26.10
C ASN A 89 -21.94 11.40 25.63
N LEU A 90 -20.76 10.81 25.86
CA LEU A 90 -19.43 11.30 25.46
C LEU A 90 -19.01 12.65 26.04
N GLN A 91 -19.79 13.24 26.94
CA GLN A 91 -19.52 14.57 27.50
C GLN A 91 -18.63 14.53 28.74
N LYS A 92 -18.51 13.38 29.41
CA LYS A 92 -17.81 13.27 30.69
C LYS A 92 -16.79 12.16 30.61
N PHE A 93 -15.56 12.47 31.00
CA PHE A 93 -14.49 11.50 31.04
C PHE A 93 -13.86 11.47 32.44
N VAL A 94 -13.75 10.28 33.00
CA VAL A 94 -13.21 10.06 34.34
C VAL A 94 -11.94 9.24 34.21
N ILE A 95 -10.87 9.72 34.85
CA ILE A 95 -9.56 9.07 34.90
C ILE A 95 -9.23 8.78 36.35
N LEU A 96 -8.86 7.52 36.62
CA LEU A 96 -8.25 7.12 37.88
C LEU A 96 -6.75 6.93 37.63
N CYS A 97 -5.91 7.69 38.33
CA CYS A 97 -4.47 7.69 38.13
C CYS A 97 -3.71 7.76 39.46
N PHE A 98 -2.53 7.15 39.50
CA PHE A 98 -1.58 7.33 40.60
C PHE A 98 -0.60 8.44 40.24
N GLY A 99 -0.18 9.25 41.21
CA GLY A 99 0.86 10.25 41.00
C GLY A 99 1.07 11.16 42.21
N LYS A 100 2.13 11.98 42.14
CA LYS A 100 2.43 12.99 43.15
C LYS A 100 1.78 14.31 42.75
N LEU A 101 1.02 14.91 43.68
CA LEU A 101 0.37 16.19 43.47
C LEU A 101 1.32 17.30 43.93
N VAL A 102 1.79 18.14 43.00
CA VAL A 102 2.72 19.23 43.29
C VAL A 102 1.98 20.55 43.16
N ASP A 103 2.00 21.37 44.22
CA ASP A 103 1.47 22.74 44.21
C ASP A 103 2.37 23.60 43.30
N THR A 104 1.82 24.12 42.21
CA THR A 104 2.60 24.95 41.27
C THR A 104 2.90 26.35 41.82
N ASP A 105 2.15 26.80 42.83
CA ASP A 105 2.33 28.11 43.45
C ASP A 105 3.29 28.06 44.65
N ASN A 106 3.45 26.90 45.31
CA ASN A 106 4.39 26.69 46.41
C ASN A 106 5.16 25.36 46.25
N LEU A 107 6.30 25.41 45.58
CA LEU A 107 7.21 24.28 45.37
C LEU A 107 7.73 23.62 46.67
N SER A 108 7.59 24.28 47.82
CA SER A 108 8.01 23.79 49.13
C SER A 108 6.98 22.90 49.83
N ASP A 109 5.72 22.89 49.37
CA ASP A 109 4.60 22.19 50.01
C ASP A 109 4.13 21.04 49.09
N SER A 110 5.08 20.24 48.62
CA SER A 110 4.76 19.02 47.87
C SER A 110 4.11 18.03 48.82
N CYS A 111 2.89 17.60 48.54
CA CYS A 111 2.30 16.46 49.24
C CYS A 111 3.17 15.23 48.89
N GLU A 112 4.08 14.85 49.81
CA GLU A 112 5.18 13.90 49.55
C GLU A 112 4.69 12.48 49.19
N ASN A 113 3.43 12.18 49.45
CA ASN A 113 2.86 10.86 49.19
C ASN A 113 2.20 10.79 47.81
N SER A 114 2.74 9.93 46.95
CA SER A 114 2.06 9.48 45.73
C SER A 114 0.69 8.91 46.10
N GLY A 115 -0.35 9.56 45.59
CA GLY A 115 -1.74 9.24 45.92
C GLY A 115 -2.49 8.68 44.72
N LEU A 116 -3.66 8.09 45.00
CA LEU A 116 -4.67 7.77 44.00
C LEU A 116 -5.56 9.00 43.78
N HIS A 117 -5.61 9.48 42.54
CA HIS A 117 -6.36 10.67 42.15
C HIS A 117 -7.47 10.31 41.16
N CYS A 118 -8.61 10.99 41.29
CA CYS A 118 -9.74 10.87 40.37
C CYS A 118 -9.90 12.20 39.63
N LEU A 119 -9.60 12.20 38.33
CA LEU A 119 -9.71 13.37 37.48
C LEU A 119 -11.00 13.31 36.69
N TYR A 120 -11.68 14.46 36.62
CA TYR A 120 -12.86 14.67 35.80
C TYR A 120 -12.52 15.63 34.66
N LEU A 121 -12.78 15.23 33.42
CA LEU A 121 -12.57 16.03 32.23
C LEU A 121 -13.88 16.20 31.47
N ASP A 122 -14.12 17.44 31.02
CA ASP A 122 -15.19 17.72 30.07
C ASP A 122 -14.74 17.31 28.67
N THR A 123 -15.47 16.36 28.08
CA THR A 123 -15.25 15.88 26.71
C THR A 123 -16.43 16.18 25.80
N SER A 124 -17.24 17.19 26.14
CA SER A 124 -18.41 17.64 25.37
C SER A 124 -18.14 17.86 23.88
N ILE A 125 -16.90 18.18 23.49
CA ILE A 125 -16.48 18.26 22.09
C ILE A 125 -16.77 16.98 21.29
N PHE A 126 -16.60 15.79 21.87
CA PHE A 126 -16.89 14.52 21.18
C PHE A 126 -18.38 14.34 20.89
N PHE A 127 -19.24 14.83 21.78
CA PHE A 127 -20.69 14.81 21.56
C PHE A 127 -21.11 15.86 20.55
N ASN A 128 -20.68 17.11 20.75
CA ASN A 128 -21.06 18.26 19.92
C ASN A 128 -20.60 18.10 18.46
N ARG A 129 -19.45 17.45 18.24
CA ARG A 129 -18.86 17.20 16.92
C ARG A 129 -18.93 15.74 16.50
N LYS A 130 -19.83 14.95 17.09
CA LYS A 130 -19.97 13.51 16.83
C LYS A 130 -20.10 13.18 15.35
N ASN A 131 -20.92 13.94 14.62
CA ASN A 131 -21.19 13.68 13.21
C ASN A 131 -19.96 14.00 12.34
N GLU A 132 -19.30 15.11 12.61
CA GLU A 132 -18.07 15.51 11.92
C GLU A 132 -16.95 14.51 12.16
N LEU A 133 -16.74 14.11 13.42
CA LEU A 133 -15.74 13.10 13.80
C LEU A 133 -16.07 11.74 13.18
N HIS A 134 -17.35 11.34 13.16
CA HIS A 134 -17.78 10.10 12.53
C HIS A 134 -17.43 10.07 11.04
N GLN A 135 -17.82 11.12 10.30
CA GLN A 135 -17.56 11.21 8.86
C GLN A 135 -16.05 11.18 8.57
N VAL A 136 -15.26 12.03 9.23
CA VAL A 136 -13.81 12.08 9.00
C VAL A 136 -13.15 10.74 9.33
N SER A 137 -13.50 10.13 10.47
CA SER A 137 -12.91 8.85 10.89
C SER A 137 -13.27 7.71 9.94
N GLN A 138 -14.49 7.69 9.41
CA GLN A 138 -14.92 6.67 8.46
C GLN A 138 -14.10 6.75 7.16
N GLN A 139 -13.96 7.96 6.60
CA GLN A 139 -13.18 8.16 5.38
C GLN A 139 -11.69 7.85 5.60
N ALA A 140 -11.13 8.35 6.70
CA ALA A 140 -9.71 8.13 7.02
C ALA A 140 -9.39 6.65 7.26
N SER A 141 -10.26 5.90 7.93
CA SER A 141 -10.08 4.45 8.14
C SER A 141 -10.11 3.69 6.82
N SER A 142 -11.07 4.01 5.94
CA SER A 142 -11.13 3.41 4.60
C SER A 142 -9.88 3.72 3.77
N ILE A 143 -9.37 4.96 3.83
CA ILE A 143 -8.11 5.33 3.17
C ILE A 143 -6.95 4.50 3.74
N GLN A 144 -6.84 4.38 5.06
CA GLN A 144 -5.77 3.61 5.70
C GLN A 144 -5.77 2.14 5.25
N ASP A 145 -6.94 1.50 5.24
CA ASP A 145 -7.09 0.11 4.78
C ASP A 145 -6.64 -0.05 3.32
N MET A 146 -7.08 0.85 2.43
CA MET A 146 -6.70 0.80 1.02
C MET A 146 -5.22 1.10 0.80
N VAL A 147 -4.61 1.95 1.61
CA VAL A 147 -3.16 2.19 1.56
C VAL A 147 -2.38 0.92 1.89
N GLU A 148 -2.86 0.09 2.83
CA GLU A 148 -2.24 -1.23 3.07
C GLU A 148 -2.40 -2.17 1.87
N VAL A 149 -3.55 -2.16 1.20
CA VAL A 149 -3.76 -2.91 -0.05
C VAL A 149 -2.76 -2.47 -1.13
N VAL A 150 -2.53 -1.16 -1.28
CA VAL A 150 -1.52 -0.62 -2.22
C VAL A 150 -0.12 -1.13 -1.88
N ARG A 151 0.29 -1.06 -0.60
CA ARG A 151 1.62 -1.52 -0.17
C ARG A 151 1.80 -3.02 -0.40
N ALA A 152 0.80 -3.83 -0.05
CA ALA A 152 0.81 -5.26 -0.26
C ALA A 152 0.89 -5.62 -1.75
N SER A 153 0.12 -4.92 -2.59
CA SER A 153 0.11 -5.11 -4.05
C SER A 153 1.47 -4.80 -4.68
N VAL A 154 2.08 -3.66 -4.31
CA VAL A 154 3.41 -3.27 -4.82
C VAL A 154 4.50 -4.27 -4.36
N SER A 155 4.44 -4.72 -3.11
CA SER A 155 5.35 -5.75 -2.58
C SER A 155 5.23 -7.06 -3.35
N LEU A 156 3.99 -7.50 -3.63
CA LEU A 156 3.73 -8.72 -4.38
C LEU A 156 4.22 -8.61 -5.83
N ILE A 157 3.95 -7.49 -6.51
CA ILE A 157 4.45 -7.22 -7.87
C ILE A 157 5.98 -7.31 -7.91
N SER A 158 6.66 -6.63 -6.96
CA SER A 158 8.12 -6.63 -6.87
C SER A 158 8.67 -8.04 -6.68
N LYS A 159 8.06 -8.82 -5.76
CA LYS A 159 8.43 -10.22 -5.52
C LYS A 159 8.25 -11.10 -6.76
N GLN A 160 7.11 -11.00 -7.44
CA GLN A 160 6.84 -11.82 -8.63
C GLN A 160 7.84 -11.52 -9.75
N TRP A 161 8.10 -10.23 -10.02
CA TRP A 161 9.06 -9.84 -11.03
C TRP A 161 10.49 -10.28 -10.68
N SER A 162 10.91 -10.05 -9.43
CA SER A 162 12.25 -10.42 -8.95
C SER A 162 12.48 -11.93 -9.07
N ASN A 163 11.47 -12.75 -8.74
CA ASN A 163 11.58 -14.20 -8.86
C ASN A 163 11.79 -14.64 -10.32
N ALA A 164 10.99 -14.11 -11.25
CA ALA A 164 11.14 -14.42 -12.68
C ALA A 164 12.50 -13.95 -13.23
N MET A 165 12.92 -12.73 -12.86
CA MET A 165 14.17 -12.15 -13.34
C MET A 165 15.41 -12.82 -12.73
N SER A 166 15.31 -13.32 -11.51
CA SER A 166 16.39 -14.12 -10.89
C SER A 166 16.68 -15.38 -11.69
N LEU A 167 15.64 -16.09 -12.16
CA LEU A 167 15.78 -17.27 -13.00
C LEU A 167 16.38 -16.91 -14.37
N PHE A 168 15.97 -15.77 -14.95
CA PHE A 168 16.57 -15.27 -16.19
C PHE A 168 18.07 -15.01 -16.01
N HIS A 169 18.45 -14.21 -14.99
CA HIS A 169 19.85 -13.90 -14.74
C HIS A 169 20.70 -15.12 -14.39
N GLU A 170 20.19 -16.05 -13.58
CA GLU A 170 20.88 -17.29 -13.23
C GLU A 170 21.31 -18.04 -14.51
N LYS A 171 20.38 -18.20 -15.46
CA LYS A 171 20.65 -18.94 -16.70
C LYS A 171 21.50 -18.15 -17.70
N PHE A 172 21.27 -16.84 -17.83
CA PHE A 172 22.02 -16.01 -18.79
C PHE A 172 23.41 -15.60 -18.29
N SER A 173 23.70 -15.72 -16.98
CA SER A 173 25.02 -15.42 -16.40
C SER A 173 26.15 -16.30 -16.93
N ALA A 174 25.83 -17.48 -17.50
CA ALA A 174 26.82 -18.37 -18.10
C ALA A 174 27.38 -17.83 -19.43
N LEU A 175 26.64 -16.98 -20.15
CA LEU A 175 26.99 -16.53 -21.49
C LEU A 175 28.25 -15.65 -21.54
N PRO A 176 28.40 -14.60 -20.69
CA PRO A 176 29.63 -13.81 -20.66
C PRO A 176 30.91 -14.63 -20.43
N ASN A 177 30.84 -15.62 -19.55
CA ASN A 177 31.98 -16.50 -19.27
C ASN A 177 32.33 -17.38 -20.48
N LEU A 178 31.32 -17.87 -21.22
CA LEU A 178 31.54 -18.62 -22.45
C LEU A 178 32.17 -17.75 -23.56
N ILE A 179 31.70 -16.50 -23.71
CA ILE A 179 32.24 -15.55 -24.69
C ILE A 179 33.73 -15.29 -24.41
N SER A 180 34.07 -14.99 -23.14
CA SER A 180 35.46 -14.77 -22.72
C SER A 180 36.33 -16.02 -22.94
N THR A 181 35.81 -17.21 -22.65
CA THR A 181 36.54 -18.49 -22.88
C THR A 181 36.83 -18.75 -24.36
N HIS A 182 35.94 -18.31 -25.25
CA HIS A 182 36.13 -18.41 -26.69
C HIS A 182 36.98 -17.27 -27.30
N GLY A 183 37.53 -16.37 -26.48
CA GLY A 183 38.48 -15.34 -26.90
C GLY A 183 37.87 -14.19 -27.68
N VAL A 184 36.56 -13.95 -27.55
CA VAL A 184 35.84 -12.89 -28.25
C VAL A 184 35.63 -11.70 -27.30
N GLU A 185 36.03 -10.49 -27.70
CA GLU A 185 35.71 -9.24 -26.99
C GLU A 185 34.34 -8.71 -27.46
N SER A 186 33.26 -9.45 -27.21
CA SER A 186 31.89 -9.04 -27.57
C SER A 186 30.98 -9.10 -26.36
N SER A 187 29.99 -8.19 -26.31
CA SER A 187 28.96 -8.25 -25.28
C SER A 187 27.94 -9.37 -25.59
N SER A 188 27.16 -9.77 -24.59
CA SER A 188 26.08 -10.74 -24.82
C SER A 188 25.06 -10.19 -25.83
N GLU A 189 24.83 -8.89 -25.81
CA GLU A 189 23.97 -8.14 -26.72
C GLU A 189 24.50 -8.19 -28.16
N ASP A 190 25.80 -7.98 -28.37
CA ASP A 190 26.42 -8.02 -29.72
C ASP A 190 26.29 -9.40 -30.37
N GLU A 191 26.43 -10.46 -29.57
CA GLU A 191 26.27 -11.85 -30.02
C GLU A 191 24.82 -12.15 -30.45
N PHE A 192 23.83 -11.71 -29.66
CA PHE A 192 22.42 -11.86 -30.04
C PHE A 192 22.04 -10.97 -31.23
N LEU A 193 22.60 -9.76 -31.35
CA LEU A 193 22.39 -8.90 -32.51
C LEU A 193 23.00 -9.51 -33.78
N SER A 194 24.20 -10.08 -33.68
CA SER A 194 24.86 -10.80 -34.78
C SER A 194 23.98 -11.94 -35.30
N LEU A 195 23.44 -12.76 -34.37
CA LEU A 195 22.48 -13.80 -34.70
C LEU A 195 21.20 -13.25 -35.35
N LEU A 196 20.71 -12.10 -34.89
CA LEU A 196 19.50 -11.46 -35.46
C LEU A 196 19.73 -10.97 -36.89
N PHE A 197 20.91 -10.45 -37.21
CA PHE A 197 21.28 -10.01 -38.55
C PHE A 197 21.65 -11.17 -39.49
N GLY A 198 21.56 -12.42 -39.02
CA GLY A 198 21.80 -13.61 -39.83
C GLY A 198 23.27 -13.90 -40.06
N THR A 199 24.17 -13.37 -39.23
CA THR A 199 25.57 -13.83 -39.24
C THR A 199 25.64 -15.23 -38.61
N ARG A 200 26.72 -15.97 -38.91
CA ARG A 200 26.93 -17.29 -38.31
C ARG A 200 26.98 -17.16 -36.80
N THR A 201 26.22 -18.00 -36.10
CA THR A 201 26.23 -18.11 -34.64
C THR A 201 27.67 -18.33 -34.16
N SER A 202 28.16 -17.50 -33.24
CA SER A 202 29.50 -17.71 -32.68
C SER A 202 29.56 -19.05 -31.93
N PRO A 203 30.75 -19.68 -31.82
CA PRO A 203 30.89 -20.91 -31.05
C PRO A 203 30.40 -20.79 -29.60
N ALA A 204 30.62 -19.63 -28.98
CA ALA A 204 30.16 -19.33 -27.63
C ALA A 204 28.63 -19.30 -27.53
N LEU A 205 27.97 -18.56 -28.41
CA LEU A 205 26.52 -18.45 -28.43
C LEU A 205 25.87 -19.79 -28.83
N HIS A 206 26.48 -20.55 -29.74
CA HIS A 206 26.03 -21.88 -30.11
C HIS A 206 26.10 -22.85 -28.92
N HIS A 207 27.24 -22.92 -28.23
CA HIS A 207 27.40 -23.75 -27.03
C HIS A 207 26.39 -23.36 -25.93
N PHE A 208 26.19 -22.06 -25.73
CA PHE A 208 25.20 -21.56 -24.78
C PHE A 208 23.78 -22.02 -25.14
N LEU A 209 23.33 -21.74 -26.37
CA LEU A 209 21.97 -22.02 -26.83
C LEU A 209 21.66 -23.51 -26.94
N ALA A 210 22.60 -24.31 -27.45
CA ALA A 210 22.38 -25.74 -27.68
C ALA A 210 22.60 -26.59 -26.41
N SER A 211 23.62 -26.27 -25.61
CA SER A 211 24.07 -27.16 -24.52
C SER A 211 23.79 -26.61 -23.12
N SER A 212 24.09 -25.32 -22.86
CA SER A 212 23.97 -24.75 -21.50
C SER A 212 22.54 -24.36 -21.13
N LEU A 213 21.86 -23.64 -22.03
CA LEU A 213 20.47 -23.21 -21.86
C LEU A 213 19.49 -24.26 -22.39
N GLY A 214 19.68 -24.67 -23.64
CA GLY A 214 18.83 -25.64 -24.34
C GLY A 214 17.38 -25.19 -24.55
N GLU A 215 16.62 -25.94 -25.37
CA GLU A 215 15.20 -25.64 -25.61
C GLU A 215 14.37 -25.71 -24.31
N ALA A 216 14.66 -26.69 -23.45
CA ALA A 216 13.92 -26.88 -22.20
C ALA A 216 14.16 -25.74 -21.20
N GLY A 217 15.40 -25.25 -21.07
CA GLY A 217 15.73 -24.12 -20.20
C GLY A 217 15.10 -22.83 -20.70
N LEU A 218 15.19 -22.56 -22.02
CA LEU A 218 14.57 -21.39 -22.63
C LEU A 218 13.05 -21.37 -22.44
N LYS A 219 12.35 -22.50 -22.67
CA LYS A 219 10.91 -22.61 -22.41
C LYS A 219 10.54 -22.38 -20.95
N ARG A 220 11.37 -22.86 -20.02
CA ARG A 220 11.15 -22.68 -18.58
C ARG A 220 11.23 -21.20 -18.19
N ILE A 221 12.23 -20.47 -18.68
CA ILE A 221 12.39 -19.04 -18.40
C ILE A 221 11.25 -18.25 -19.05
N ALA A 222 10.95 -18.52 -20.33
CA ALA A 222 9.86 -17.86 -21.05
C ALA A 222 8.53 -18.02 -20.29
N LYS A 223 8.20 -19.24 -19.86
CA LYS A 223 7.00 -19.52 -19.06
C LYS A 223 7.00 -18.78 -17.71
N ALA A 224 8.16 -18.66 -17.06
CA ALA A 224 8.28 -17.95 -15.79
C ALA A 224 8.02 -16.44 -15.95
N VAL A 225 8.61 -15.81 -16.97
CA VAL A 225 8.39 -14.40 -17.30
C VAL A 225 6.94 -14.14 -17.72
N ASP A 226 6.36 -15.02 -18.54
CA ASP A 226 4.95 -14.93 -18.94
C ASP A 226 4.00 -15.06 -17.75
N SER A 227 4.26 -16.01 -16.83
CA SER A 227 3.44 -16.17 -15.63
C SER A 227 3.53 -14.94 -14.75
N ALA A 228 4.73 -14.45 -14.47
CA ALA A 228 4.92 -13.23 -13.69
C ALA A 228 4.24 -12.03 -14.34
N GLY A 229 4.32 -11.89 -15.67
CA GLY A 229 3.62 -10.83 -16.41
C GLY A 229 2.09 -10.89 -16.26
N ARG A 230 1.50 -12.09 -16.33
CA ARG A 230 0.06 -12.26 -16.09
C ARG A 230 -0.33 -11.94 -14.65
N ASP A 231 0.44 -12.43 -13.68
CA ASP A 231 0.18 -12.22 -12.25
C ASP A 231 0.30 -10.73 -11.90
N ILE A 232 1.35 -10.06 -12.37
CA ILE A 232 1.53 -8.60 -12.21
C ILE A 232 0.35 -7.85 -12.79
N ARG A 233 -0.09 -8.19 -14.02
CA ARG A 233 -1.26 -7.56 -14.63
C ARG A 233 -2.51 -7.75 -13.78
N GLY A 234 -2.76 -8.98 -13.31
CA GLY A 234 -3.89 -9.27 -12.43
C GLY A 234 -3.86 -8.43 -11.14
N ILE A 235 -2.72 -8.38 -10.46
CA ILE A 235 -2.55 -7.56 -9.24
C ILE A 235 -2.81 -6.08 -9.53
N ILE A 236 -2.33 -5.57 -10.67
CA ILE A 236 -2.57 -4.17 -11.06
C ILE A 236 -4.07 -3.92 -11.24
N THR A 237 -4.74 -4.73 -12.06
CA THR A 237 -6.13 -4.49 -12.47
C THR A 237 -7.15 -4.81 -11.38
N GLU A 238 -6.88 -5.80 -10.54
CA GLU A 238 -7.85 -6.30 -9.55
C GLU A 238 -7.64 -5.72 -8.14
N HIS A 239 -6.44 -5.19 -7.84
CA HIS A 239 -6.11 -4.73 -6.49
C HIS A 239 -5.54 -3.31 -6.48
N LEU A 240 -4.44 -3.07 -7.20
CA LEU A 240 -3.72 -1.79 -7.11
C LEU A 240 -4.55 -0.63 -7.68
N GLN A 241 -5.08 -0.77 -8.89
CA GLN A 241 -5.86 0.28 -9.55
C GLN A 241 -7.14 0.59 -8.77
N PRO A 242 -7.99 -0.40 -8.40
CA PRO A 242 -9.18 -0.10 -7.60
C PRO A 242 -8.88 0.54 -6.25
N ALA A 243 -7.82 0.10 -5.55
CA ALA A 243 -7.45 0.67 -4.25
C ALA A 243 -7.09 2.15 -4.36
N VAL A 244 -6.31 2.54 -5.37
CA VAL A 244 -5.92 3.95 -5.58
C VAL A 244 -7.13 4.79 -6.00
N GLU A 245 -8.04 4.26 -6.80
CA GLU A 245 -9.28 4.94 -7.17
C GLU A 245 -10.21 5.17 -5.97
N ILE A 246 -10.34 4.16 -5.08
CA ILE A 246 -11.10 4.29 -3.84
C ILE A 246 -10.46 5.34 -2.93
N ILE A 247 -9.12 5.33 -2.76
CA ILE A 247 -8.43 6.37 -1.97
C ILE A 247 -8.71 7.76 -2.54
N SER A 248 -8.62 7.91 -3.87
CA SER A 248 -8.89 9.17 -4.57
C SER A 248 -10.32 9.66 -4.32
N PHE A 249 -11.30 8.76 -4.41
CA PHE A 249 -12.70 9.06 -4.12
C PHE A 249 -12.90 9.53 -2.67
N ARG A 250 -12.37 8.78 -1.70
CA ARG A 250 -12.48 9.08 -0.26
C ARG A 250 -11.79 10.40 0.12
N LEU A 251 -10.65 10.70 -0.51
CA LEU A 251 -9.97 11.99 -0.38
C LEU A 251 -10.77 13.14 -0.98
N ALA A 252 -11.47 12.93 -2.10
CA ALA A 252 -12.36 13.93 -2.67
C ALA A 252 -13.53 14.25 -1.72
N GLU A 253 -14.09 13.25 -1.04
CA GLU A 253 -15.10 13.45 0.01
C GLU A 253 -14.52 14.27 1.18
N LEU A 254 -13.35 13.89 1.72
CA LEU A 254 -12.66 14.65 2.77
C LEU A 254 -12.34 16.09 2.34
N ARG A 255 -11.98 16.29 1.07
CA ARG A 255 -11.77 17.61 0.48
C ARG A 255 -13.06 18.42 0.44
N GLY A 256 -14.20 17.81 0.12
CA GLY A 256 -15.50 18.46 0.23
C GLY A 256 -15.79 18.92 1.66
N LEU A 257 -15.56 18.05 2.64
CA LEU A 257 -15.75 18.36 4.07
C LEU A 257 -14.83 19.50 4.54
N SER A 258 -13.56 19.51 4.11
CA SER A 258 -12.59 20.54 4.52
C SER A 258 -12.94 21.94 4.01
N ARG A 259 -13.72 22.06 2.91
CA ARG A 259 -14.23 23.34 2.43
C ARG A 259 -15.27 23.95 3.38
N TRP A 260 -15.97 23.14 4.17
CA TRP A 260 -16.91 23.63 5.18
C TRP A 260 -16.19 23.99 6.49
N ARG A 261 -15.38 25.06 6.42
CA ARG A 261 -14.49 25.49 7.50
C ARG A 261 -15.18 25.68 8.85
N SER A 262 -16.37 26.27 8.88
CA SER A 262 -17.10 26.51 10.14
C SER A 262 -17.48 25.23 10.91
N ARG A 263 -17.52 24.08 10.25
CA ARG A 263 -17.80 22.78 10.88
C ARG A 263 -16.52 21.98 11.12
N PHE A 264 -15.69 21.84 10.09
CA PHE A 264 -14.58 20.88 10.10
C PHE A 264 -13.22 21.48 10.51
N GLN A 265 -13.01 22.78 10.37
CA GLN A 265 -11.75 23.41 10.80
C GLN A 265 -11.59 23.34 12.33
N THR A 266 -12.70 23.39 13.07
CA THR A 266 -12.70 23.32 14.55
C THR A 266 -12.20 21.97 15.06
N ILE A 267 -12.39 20.89 14.29
CA ILE A 267 -11.90 19.55 14.63
C ILE A 267 -10.51 19.26 14.04
N GLY A 268 -9.88 20.26 13.41
CA GLY A 268 -8.51 20.17 12.88
C GLY A 268 -8.39 19.69 11.42
N LEU A 269 -9.49 19.61 10.66
CA LEU A 269 -9.41 19.26 9.24
C LEU A 269 -8.92 20.46 8.42
N ASP A 270 -7.63 20.47 8.09
CA ASP A 270 -6.98 21.53 7.33
C ASP A 270 -7.15 21.33 5.81
N GLY A 271 -7.77 22.30 5.14
CA GLY A 271 -7.98 22.27 3.70
C GLY A 271 -6.68 22.26 2.87
N ASN A 272 -5.61 22.93 3.34
CA ASN A 272 -4.33 22.98 2.62
C ASN A 272 -3.62 21.62 2.64
N LEU A 273 -3.64 20.94 3.79
CA LEU A 273 -3.10 19.58 3.91
C LEU A 273 -3.88 18.61 3.02
N ILE A 274 -5.21 18.72 3.01
CA ILE A 274 -6.05 17.87 2.16
C ILE A 274 -5.82 18.16 0.67
N ASP A 275 -5.62 19.42 0.28
CA ASP A 275 -5.28 19.77 -1.11
C ASP A 275 -3.93 19.14 -1.53
N GLY A 276 -2.90 19.20 -0.68
CA GLY A 276 -1.59 18.58 -0.96
C GLY A 276 -1.64 17.05 -1.07
N VAL A 277 -2.43 16.39 -0.21
CA VAL A 277 -2.65 14.93 -0.30
C VAL A 277 -3.48 14.58 -1.54
N THR A 278 -4.43 15.43 -1.94
CA THR A 278 -5.22 15.25 -3.16
C THR A 278 -4.35 15.31 -4.42
N GLU A 279 -3.36 16.21 -4.46
CA GLU A 279 -2.37 16.23 -5.53
C GLU A 279 -1.51 14.95 -5.54
N SER A 280 -1.05 14.53 -4.37
CA SER A 280 -0.23 13.32 -4.22
C SER A 280 -0.94 12.05 -4.70
N ILE A 281 -2.24 11.88 -4.38
CA ILE A 281 -3.02 10.74 -4.87
C ILE A 281 -3.26 10.83 -6.38
N GLY A 282 -3.48 12.04 -6.93
CA GLY A 282 -3.59 12.25 -8.37
C GLY A 282 -2.33 11.81 -9.12
N MET A 283 -1.16 12.15 -8.57
CA MET A 283 0.12 11.67 -9.10
C MET A 283 0.25 10.15 -9.00
N LEU A 284 -0.17 9.54 -7.88
CA LEU A 284 -0.15 8.09 -7.72
C LEU A 284 -1.01 7.37 -8.77
N VAL A 285 -2.23 7.86 -9.04
CA VAL A 285 -3.11 7.32 -10.11
C VAL A 285 -2.38 7.31 -11.45
N VAL A 286 -1.75 8.42 -11.82
CA VAL A 286 -0.99 8.54 -13.08
C VAL A 286 0.20 7.57 -13.11
N GLN A 287 0.91 7.40 -11.98
CA GLN A 287 2.03 6.46 -11.92
C GLN A 287 1.59 5.00 -12.03
N VAL A 288 0.46 4.61 -11.43
CA VAL A 288 -0.07 3.24 -11.57
C VAL A 288 -0.45 2.94 -13.02
N GLU A 289 -1.13 3.87 -13.70
CA GLU A 289 -1.48 3.71 -15.11
C GLU A 289 -0.24 3.63 -16.01
N ARG A 290 0.75 4.51 -15.76
CA ARG A 290 2.03 4.45 -16.47
C ARG A 290 2.74 3.12 -16.22
N PHE A 291 2.79 2.66 -14.98
CA PHE A 291 3.42 1.39 -14.62
C PHE A 291 2.75 0.21 -15.32
N SER A 292 1.41 0.18 -15.38
CA SER A 292 0.64 -0.82 -16.12
C SER A 292 1.09 -0.92 -17.58
N ARG A 293 1.21 0.23 -18.26
CA ARG A 293 1.67 0.29 -19.65
C ARG A 293 3.10 -0.22 -19.81
N VAL A 294 4.02 0.24 -18.97
CA VAL A 294 5.42 -0.21 -19.01
C VAL A 294 5.52 -1.71 -18.78
N ALA A 295 4.81 -2.24 -17.77
CA ALA A 295 4.81 -3.67 -17.48
C ALA A 295 4.30 -4.49 -18.68
N ALA A 296 3.20 -4.05 -19.31
CA ALA A 296 2.67 -4.69 -20.51
C ALA A 296 3.68 -4.67 -21.68
N THR A 297 4.33 -3.53 -21.92
CA THR A 297 5.36 -3.42 -22.96
C THR A 297 6.56 -4.32 -22.69
N VAL A 298 7.06 -4.34 -21.44
CA VAL A 298 8.22 -5.17 -21.07
C VAL A 298 7.92 -6.66 -21.25
N VAL A 299 6.76 -7.12 -20.77
CA VAL A 299 6.34 -8.52 -20.94
C VAL A 299 6.23 -8.88 -22.43
N TYR A 300 5.66 -7.99 -23.24
CA TYR A 300 5.56 -8.17 -24.68
C TYR A 300 6.94 -8.27 -25.37
N LEU A 301 7.90 -7.43 -24.98
CA LEU A 301 9.27 -7.49 -25.52
C LEU A 301 9.96 -8.81 -25.17
N PHE A 302 9.80 -9.30 -23.93
CA PHE A 302 10.33 -10.61 -23.54
C PHE A 302 9.67 -11.76 -24.32
N GLN A 303 8.36 -11.71 -24.54
CA GLN A 303 7.65 -12.70 -25.35
C GLN A 303 8.21 -12.78 -26.77
N ASN A 304 8.40 -11.63 -27.42
CA ASN A 304 8.99 -11.57 -28.76
C ASN A 304 10.43 -12.11 -28.76
N PHE A 305 11.24 -11.71 -27.78
CA PHE A 305 12.60 -12.19 -27.63
C PHE A 305 12.65 -13.72 -27.48
N PHE A 306 11.90 -14.29 -26.54
CA PHE A 306 11.90 -15.74 -26.32
C PHE A 306 11.34 -16.53 -27.50
N ALA A 307 10.30 -16.01 -28.17
CA ALA A 307 9.75 -16.63 -29.38
C ALA A 307 10.80 -16.69 -30.51
N TRP A 308 11.55 -15.60 -30.70
CA TRP A 308 12.64 -15.54 -31.67
C TRP A 308 13.79 -16.47 -31.30
N VAL A 309 14.32 -16.41 -30.07
CA VAL A 309 15.44 -17.28 -29.64
C VAL A 309 15.05 -18.76 -29.74
N LEU A 310 13.81 -19.11 -29.38
CA LEU A 310 13.33 -20.49 -29.47
C LEU A 310 13.31 -20.99 -30.91
N LYS A 311 12.95 -20.14 -31.87
CA LYS A 311 13.04 -20.45 -33.30
C LYS A 311 14.50 -20.65 -33.72
N SER A 312 15.41 -19.79 -33.28
CA SER A 312 16.85 -19.91 -33.57
C SER A 312 17.43 -21.22 -33.01
N VAL A 313 17.14 -21.56 -31.74
CA VAL A 313 17.56 -22.82 -31.12
C VAL A 313 17.08 -24.04 -31.92
N ARG A 314 15.84 -24.04 -32.39
CA ARG A 314 15.30 -25.14 -33.22
C ARG A 314 15.98 -25.26 -34.56
N ILE A 315 16.36 -24.15 -35.19
CA ILE A 315 17.11 -24.17 -36.45
C ILE A 315 18.50 -24.77 -36.21
N LEU A 316 19.20 -24.32 -35.17
CA LEU A 316 20.54 -24.83 -34.81
C LEU A 316 20.52 -26.32 -34.47
N LEU A 317 19.49 -26.80 -33.76
CA LEU A 317 19.36 -28.22 -33.42
C LEU A 317 18.94 -29.10 -34.62
N ASN A 318 18.36 -28.50 -35.67
CA ASN A 318 17.93 -29.20 -36.89
C ASN A 318 18.97 -29.13 -38.01
N GLU A 319 20.07 -28.37 -37.87
CA GLU A 319 21.18 -28.45 -38.81
C GLU A 319 21.77 -29.86 -38.74
N PRO A 320 21.80 -30.63 -39.86
CA PRO A 320 22.45 -31.92 -39.86
C PRO A 320 23.91 -31.67 -39.48
N THR A 321 24.38 -32.39 -38.47
CA THR A 321 25.81 -32.46 -38.20
C THR A 321 26.43 -32.97 -39.48
N ASP A 322 27.08 -32.12 -40.27
CA ASP A 322 27.80 -32.52 -41.48
C ASP A 322 28.93 -33.45 -41.04
N GLN A 323 28.61 -34.74 -40.89
CA GLN A 323 29.57 -35.81 -40.94
C GLN A 323 30.08 -35.81 -42.38
N VAL A 324 31.21 -35.13 -42.59
CA VAL A 324 32.02 -35.27 -43.79
C VAL A 324 32.14 -36.78 -44.09
N PRO A 325 31.62 -37.29 -45.21
CA PRO A 325 31.80 -38.69 -45.56
C PRO A 325 33.30 -38.93 -45.72
N ALA A 326 33.82 -39.94 -45.05
CA ALA A 326 35.22 -40.34 -45.20
C ALA A 326 35.54 -40.49 -46.69
N ALA A 327 36.56 -39.76 -47.16
CA ALA A 327 37.05 -39.86 -48.51
C ALA A 327 37.36 -41.33 -48.83
N ASN A 328 36.56 -41.93 -49.72
CA ASN A 328 36.82 -43.25 -50.26
C ASN A 328 38.20 -43.25 -50.90
N ARG A 329 39.16 -43.92 -50.25
CA ARG A 329 40.40 -44.34 -50.89
C ARG A 329 40.06 -45.37 -51.95
N SER A 330 40.29 -45.03 -53.21
CA SER A 330 40.28 -45.95 -54.34
C SER A 330 41.34 -47.04 -54.16
N PRO A 331 41.04 -48.32 -54.45
CA PRO A 331 42.08 -49.32 -54.66
C PRO A 331 42.62 -49.25 -56.09
N LEU A 332 43.90 -49.59 -56.19
CA LEU A 332 44.73 -49.73 -57.39
C LEU A 332 44.14 -50.61 -58.48
#